data_AF-A0A659UJH0-F1
#
_entry.id   AF-A0A659UJH0-F1
#
_cell.length_a   1.000
_cell.length_b   1.000
_cell.length_c   1.000
_cell.angle_alpha   90.00
_cell.angle_beta   90.00
_cell.angle_gamma   90.00
#
_symmetry.space_group_name_H-M   'P 1'
#
loop_
_entity.id
_entity.type
_entity.pdbx_description
1 polymer ?
#
loop_
_entity_poly.entity_id
_entity_poly.type
_entity_poly.pdbx_seq_one_letter_code
_entity_poly.pdbx_strand_id
1 'polypeptide(L)'
;GVGPVFLFPTATDELLGGQKWGAGPTAVVLKQKDGWTVGMLANHIWSFAGDGDRSDINATYLQPFVSYTTKDAWTFSLNTESTYNWEAQQWSVPINFQVSKLVVMDKQPISLFAGVRYWAESPDNGPDGFGFRTGITLLFPNK
;
A
#
# COMPACT_ATOMS: atom_id res chain seq x y z
N GLY A 1 -11.02 12.64 0.33
CA GLY A 1 -9.93 13.57 0.67
C GLY A 1 -9.04 13.74 -0.53
N VAL A 2 -8.39 14.89 -0.67
CA VAL A 2 -7.39 15.17 -1.71
C VAL A 2 -6.20 15.87 -1.06
N GLY A 3 -5.01 15.66 -1.58
CA GLY A 3 -3.79 16.27 -1.05
C GLY A 3 -2.59 16.04 -1.97
N PRO A 4 -1.43 16.66 -1.68
CA PRO A 4 -0.22 16.43 -2.45
C PRO A 4 0.50 15.15 -2.01
N VAL A 5 1.32 14.60 -2.89
CA VAL A 5 2.38 13.63 -2.61
C VAL A 5 3.71 14.20 -3.10
N PHE A 6 4.79 13.88 -2.37
CA PHE A 6 6.15 14.31 -2.68
C PHE A 6 7.10 13.12 -2.66
N LEU A 7 8.03 13.10 -3.60
CA LEU A 7 9.14 12.15 -3.69
C LEU A 7 10.46 12.90 -3.47
N PHE A 8 11.26 12.42 -2.53
CA PHE A 8 12.54 13.01 -2.16
C PHE A 8 13.70 12.14 -2.70
N PRO A 9 14.77 12.74 -3.23
CA PRO A 9 15.89 12.02 -3.85
C PRO A 9 16.88 11.50 -2.80
N THR A 10 16.48 10.53 -1.99
CA THR A 10 17.33 9.96 -0.93
C THR A 10 18.09 8.70 -1.35
N ALA A 11 17.98 8.30 -2.62
CA ALA A 11 18.69 7.14 -3.15
C ALA A 11 20.19 7.44 -3.23
N THR A 12 21.00 6.62 -2.55
CA THR A 12 22.48 6.70 -2.57
C THR A 12 23.10 5.84 -3.66
N ASP A 13 22.35 4.87 -4.20
CA ASP A 13 22.77 3.93 -5.23
C ASP A 13 21.82 4.06 -6.43
N GLU A 14 22.36 3.97 -7.63
CA GLU A 14 21.64 4.02 -8.92
C GLU A 14 20.68 2.85 -9.09
N LEU A 15 21.01 1.68 -8.55
CA LEU A 15 20.18 0.49 -8.61
C LEU A 15 19.02 0.52 -7.61
N LEU A 16 19.08 1.39 -6.59
CA LEU A 16 18.13 1.42 -5.48
C LEU A 16 17.13 2.58 -5.55
N GLY A 17 17.25 3.49 -6.53
CA GLY A 17 16.25 4.53 -6.76
C GLY A 17 16.65 5.59 -7.78
N GLY A 18 15.69 6.42 -8.18
CA GLY A 18 15.88 7.38 -9.28
C GLY A 18 16.62 8.68 -8.92
N GLN A 19 16.90 8.96 -7.65
CA GLN A 19 17.48 10.25 -7.18
C GLN A 19 16.79 11.49 -7.81
N LYS A 20 15.47 11.39 -8.02
CA LYS A 20 14.62 12.46 -8.55
C LYS A 20 13.80 13.10 -7.43
N TRP A 21 13.63 14.41 -7.53
CA TRP A 21 12.54 15.13 -6.90
C TRP A 21 11.27 14.91 -7.70
N GLY A 22 10.18 14.57 -7.03
CA GLY A 22 8.88 14.42 -7.67
C GLY A 22 7.74 14.93 -6.82
N ALA A 23 6.64 15.26 -7.48
CA ALA A 23 5.42 15.69 -6.82
C ALA A 23 4.19 15.31 -7.65
N GLY A 24 3.04 15.27 -7.01
CA GLY A 24 1.77 15.17 -7.71
C GLY A 24 0.57 15.03 -6.78
N PRO A 25 -0.62 14.79 -7.33
CA PRO A 25 -1.85 14.72 -6.56
C PRO A 25 -2.05 13.34 -5.93
N THR A 26 -2.74 13.33 -4.80
CA THR A 26 -3.30 12.15 -4.13
C THR A 26 -4.77 12.40 -3.85
N ALA A 27 -5.58 11.35 -3.99
CA ALA A 27 -6.97 11.35 -3.62
C ALA A 27 -7.34 10.04 -2.91
N VAL A 28 -8.31 10.12 -2.01
CA VAL A 28 -8.91 8.96 -1.35
C VAL A 28 -10.41 9.13 -1.24
N VAL A 29 -11.14 8.07 -1.56
CA VAL A 29 -12.57 7.95 -1.32
C VAL A 29 -12.81 6.70 -0.49
N LEU A 30 -13.62 6.80 0.56
CA LEU A 30 -13.96 5.65 1.39
C LEU A 30 -15.35 5.81 1.99
N LYS A 31 -15.96 4.68 2.32
CA LYS A 31 -17.21 4.59 3.04
C LYS A 31 -17.13 3.48 4.07
N GLN A 32 -17.63 3.78 5.27
CA GLN A 32 -17.74 2.81 6.35
C GLN A 32 -19.20 2.68 6.78
N LYS A 33 -19.72 1.45 6.83
CA LYS A 33 -21.09 1.16 7.25
C LYS A 33 -21.24 -0.31 7.65
N ASP A 34 -21.91 -0.57 8.78
CA ASP A 34 -22.30 -1.91 9.22
C ASP A 34 -21.14 -2.95 9.20
N GLY A 35 -19.96 -2.54 9.66
CA GLY A 35 -18.75 -3.37 9.68
C GLY A 35 -17.95 -3.37 8.37
N TRP A 36 -18.53 -2.89 7.26
CA TRP A 36 -17.81 -2.72 6.00
C TRP A 36 -17.01 -1.43 5.97
N THR A 37 -15.83 -1.50 5.36
CA THR A 37 -15.02 -0.36 4.94
C THR A 37 -14.61 -0.61 3.50
N VAL A 38 -15.01 0.26 2.59
CA VAL A 38 -14.73 0.13 1.15
C VAL A 38 -14.19 1.45 0.66
N GLY A 39 -13.14 1.43 -0.12
CA GLY A 39 -12.57 2.65 -0.67
C GLY A 39 -11.46 2.41 -1.68
N MET A 40 -10.88 3.52 -2.10
CA MET A 40 -9.72 3.54 -2.98
C MET A 40 -8.88 4.76 -2.67
N LEU A 41 -7.57 4.56 -2.59
CA LEU A 41 -6.56 5.62 -2.63
C LEU A 41 -5.89 5.61 -4.00
N ALA A 42 -5.65 6.77 -4.57
CA ALA A 42 -4.93 6.94 -5.82
C ALA A 42 -3.97 8.11 -5.72
N ASN A 43 -2.78 7.99 -6.30
CA ASN A 43 -1.89 9.12 -6.50
C ASN A 43 -1.14 8.99 -7.82
N HIS A 44 -0.62 10.10 -8.29
CA HIS A 44 0.24 10.13 -9.46
C HIS A 44 1.43 11.04 -9.17
N ILE A 45 2.64 10.62 -9.53
CA ILE A 45 3.89 11.36 -9.28
C ILE A 45 4.62 11.57 -10.60
N TRP A 46 5.03 12.81 -10.85
CA TRP A 46 6.02 13.17 -11.87
C TRP A 46 7.31 13.63 -11.21
N SER A 47 8.46 13.26 -11.77
CA SER A 47 9.73 13.93 -11.47
C SER A 47 9.81 15.27 -12.16
N PHE A 48 10.42 16.25 -11.50
CA PHE A 48 10.64 17.59 -12.06
C PHE A 48 12.08 18.09 -11.93
N ALA A 49 12.91 17.42 -11.11
CA ALA A 49 14.33 17.73 -10.94
C ALA A 49 15.07 16.49 -10.41
N GLY A 50 16.40 16.52 -10.44
CA GLY A 50 17.24 15.44 -9.92
C GLY A 50 18.38 15.12 -10.87
N ASP A 51 18.99 13.96 -10.65
CA ASP A 51 20.07 13.46 -11.49
C ASP A 51 19.61 13.26 -12.94
N GLY A 52 20.33 13.83 -13.91
CA GLY A 52 19.98 13.78 -15.33
C GLY A 52 20.28 12.44 -16.00
N ASP A 53 21.19 11.65 -15.42
CA ASP A 53 21.62 10.37 -15.99
C ASP A 53 20.68 9.21 -15.61
N ARG A 54 19.75 9.45 -14.68
CA ARG A 54 18.73 8.48 -14.25
C ARG A 54 17.39 8.72 -14.94
N SER A 55 16.63 7.65 -15.21
CA SER A 55 15.28 7.74 -15.77
C SER A 55 14.36 8.61 -14.93
N ASP A 56 13.47 9.35 -15.60
CA ASP A 56 12.44 10.13 -14.95
C ASP A 56 11.43 9.24 -14.21
N ILE A 57 10.66 9.86 -13.30
CA ILE A 57 9.57 9.20 -12.58
C ILE A 57 8.27 9.70 -13.16
N ASN A 58 7.47 8.76 -13.67
CA ASN A 58 6.09 8.98 -14.07
C ASN A 58 5.31 7.73 -13.68
N ALA A 59 4.57 7.81 -12.58
CA ALA A 59 3.96 6.63 -11.99
C ALA A 59 2.57 6.92 -11.42
N THR A 60 1.61 6.05 -11.73
CA THR A 60 0.29 6.02 -11.10
C THR A 60 0.24 4.93 -10.05
N TYR A 61 -0.16 5.27 -8.83
CA TYR A 61 -0.46 4.34 -7.75
C TYR A 61 -1.98 4.21 -7.53
N LEU A 62 -2.47 2.99 -7.41
CA LEU A 62 -3.88 2.65 -7.19
C LEU A 62 -4.02 1.61 -6.08
N GLN A 63 -4.78 1.95 -5.04
CA GLN A 63 -5.04 1.09 -3.90
C GLN A 63 -6.53 1.01 -3.58
N PRO A 64 -7.33 0.24 -4.34
CA PRO A 64 -8.66 -0.15 -3.90
C PRO A 64 -8.55 -1.14 -2.74
N PHE A 65 -9.46 -1.00 -1.78
CA PHE A 65 -9.52 -1.83 -0.59
C PHE A 65 -10.96 -2.08 -0.15
N VAL A 66 -11.17 -3.26 0.42
CA VAL A 66 -12.39 -3.62 1.14
C VAL A 66 -12.01 -4.38 2.40
N SER A 67 -12.69 -4.08 3.50
CA SER A 67 -12.63 -4.91 4.70
C SER A 67 -13.98 -5.04 5.36
N TYR A 68 -14.23 -6.19 5.98
CA TYR A 68 -15.40 -6.45 6.79
C TYR A 68 -14.99 -6.85 8.20
N THR A 69 -15.48 -6.12 9.21
CA THR A 69 -15.25 -6.40 10.62
C THR A 69 -16.54 -6.91 11.28
N THR A 70 -16.47 -8.09 11.87
CA THR A 70 -17.59 -8.71 12.61
C THR A 70 -17.75 -8.07 13.99
N LYS A 71 -18.91 -8.30 14.63
CA LYS A 71 -19.15 -7.86 16.01
C LYS A 71 -18.19 -8.49 17.01
N ASP A 72 -17.70 -9.69 16.71
CA ASP A 72 -16.70 -10.37 17.52
C ASP A 72 -15.27 -9.97 17.11
N ALA A 73 -15.07 -8.86 16.40
CA ALA A 73 -13.76 -8.29 16.08
C ALA A 73 -12.84 -9.19 15.25
N TRP A 74 -13.43 -10.01 14.36
CA TRP A 74 -12.71 -10.57 13.22
C TRP A 74 -12.77 -9.59 12.06
N THR A 75 -11.65 -9.33 11.41
CA THR A 75 -11.58 -8.45 10.24
C THR A 75 -10.99 -9.20 9.05
N PHE A 76 -11.74 -9.24 7.95
CA PHE A 76 -11.30 -9.78 6.67
C PHE A 76 -11.03 -8.62 5.73
N SER A 77 -9.86 -8.59 5.11
CA SER A 77 -9.41 -7.49 4.25
C SER A 77 -8.91 -8.02 2.92
N LEU A 78 -9.28 -7.32 1.84
CA LEU A 78 -8.76 -7.51 0.51
C LEU A 78 -8.35 -6.15 -0.05
N ASN A 79 -7.13 -6.02 -0.54
CA ASN A 79 -6.66 -4.80 -1.20
C ASN A 79 -5.61 -5.12 -2.25
N THR A 80 -5.39 -4.20 -3.16
CA THR A 80 -4.20 -4.19 -4.03
C THR A 80 -3.44 -2.89 -3.81
N GLU A 81 -2.14 -2.89 -4.05
CA GLU A 81 -1.25 -1.72 -3.97
C GLU A 81 -0.55 -1.56 -5.32
N SER A 82 -1.36 -1.33 -6.35
CA SER A 82 -0.92 -1.41 -7.73
C SER A 82 -0.17 -0.16 -8.16
N THR A 83 0.91 -0.33 -8.93
CA THR A 83 1.64 0.78 -9.55
C THR A 83 1.79 0.53 -11.03
N TYR A 84 1.53 1.55 -11.85
CA TYR A 84 1.91 1.59 -13.26
C TYR A 84 3.04 2.59 -13.45
N ASN A 85 4.17 2.12 -13.95
CA ASN A 85 5.28 2.96 -14.37
C ASN A 85 5.11 3.30 -15.85
N TRP A 86 4.89 4.59 -16.15
CA TRP A 86 4.65 5.06 -17.51
C TRP A 86 5.94 5.12 -18.34
N GLU A 87 7.10 5.31 -17.71
CA GLU A 87 8.40 5.31 -18.39
C GLU A 87 8.78 3.91 -18.87
N ALA A 88 8.59 2.90 -17.99
CA ALA A 88 8.87 1.51 -18.32
C ALA A 88 7.69 0.77 -18.98
N GLN A 89 6.50 1.41 -19.01
CA GLN A 89 5.23 0.81 -19.44
C GLN A 89 4.86 -0.50 -18.73
N GLN A 90 5.25 -0.64 -17.46
CA GLN A 90 5.11 -1.86 -16.68
C GLN A 90 4.14 -1.71 -15.50
N TRP A 91 3.41 -2.79 -15.21
CA TRP A 91 2.53 -2.90 -14.05
C TRP A 91 3.18 -3.70 -12.92
N SER A 92 2.80 -3.34 -11.69
CA SER A 92 3.10 -4.07 -10.46
C SER A 92 1.79 -4.18 -9.69
N VAL A 93 1.22 -5.38 -9.57
CA VAL A 93 -0.15 -5.61 -9.05
C VAL A 93 -0.14 -6.70 -7.97
N PRO A 94 0.19 -6.35 -6.72
CA PRO A 94 0.09 -7.27 -5.60
C PRO A 94 -1.31 -7.27 -4.99
N ILE A 95 -2.01 -8.41 -5.04
CA ILE A 95 -3.30 -8.62 -4.38
C ILE A 95 -3.05 -9.21 -2.99
N ASN A 96 -3.56 -8.57 -1.96
CA ASN A 96 -3.37 -8.95 -0.56
C ASN A 96 -4.71 -9.37 0.02
N PHE A 97 -4.76 -10.57 0.60
CA PHE A 97 -5.86 -11.02 1.45
C PHE A 97 -5.35 -11.24 2.87
N GLN A 98 -6.04 -10.69 3.86
CA GLN A 98 -5.65 -10.75 5.26
C GLN A 98 -6.84 -11.00 6.16
N VAL A 99 -6.66 -11.86 7.15
CA VAL A 99 -7.59 -12.06 8.26
C VAL A 99 -6.89 -11.61 9.53
N SER A 100 -7.59 -10.84 10.35
CA SER A 100 -7.12 -10.43 11.67
C SER A 100 -8.18 -10.59 12.74
N LYS A 101 -7.72 -10.69 13.97
CA LYS A 101 -8.55 -10.84 15.16
C LYS A 101 -8.01 -9.94 16.25
N LEU A 102 -8.87 -9.05 16.74
CA LEU A 102 -8.61 -8.29 17.97
C LEU A 102 -9.01 -9.14 19.18
N VAL A 103 -8.09 -9.28 20.12
CA VAL A 103 -8.30 -9.90 21.43
C VAL A 103 -7.85 -8.93 22.53
N VAL A 104 -8.40 -9.10 23.74
CA VAL A 104 -7.95 -8.35 24.92
C VAL A 104 -7.40 -9.35 25.92
N MET A 105 -6.12 -9.21 26.25
CA MET A 105 -5.43 -10.02 27.27
C MET A 105 -5.00 -9.10 28.40
N ASP A 106 -5.46 -9.35 29.63
CA ASP A 106 -5.11 -8.53 30.81
C ASP A 106 -5.22 -7.02 30.60
N LYS A 107 -6.31 -6.58 29.94
CA LYS A 107 -6.62 -5.17 29.58
C LYS A 107 -5.80 -4.60 28.42
N GLN A 108 -4.88 -5.34 27.84
CA GLN A 108 -4.12 -4.97 26.65
C GLN A 108 -4.84 -5.47 25.40
N PRO A 109 -5.33 -4.58 24.51
CA PRO A 109 -5.82 -4.99 23.20
C PRO A 109 -4.65 -5.37 22.28
N ILE A 110 -4.80 -6.52 21.62
CA ILE A 110 -3.80 -7.14 20.74
C ILE A 110 -4.50 -7.57 19.46
N SER A 111 -4.00 -7.13 18.31
CA SER A 111 -4.45 -7.62 17.00
C SER A 111 -3.47 -8.67 16.48
N LEU A 112 -3.98 -9.87 16.20
CA LEU A 112 -3.24 -10.94 15.54
C LEU A 112 -3.71 -11.02 14.09
N PHE A 113 -2.81 -11.22 13.15
CA PHE A 113 -3.20 -11.39 11.74
C PHE A 113 -2.39 -12.44 11.01
N ALA A 114 -3.02 -13.01 9.98
CA ALA A 114 -2.37 -13.82 8.96
C ALA A 114 -2.93 -13.43 7.59
N GLY A 115 -2.13 -13.55 6.55
CA GLY A 115 -2.52 -13.16 5.21
C GLY A 115 -1.62 -13.73 4.14
N VAL A 116 -2.12 -13.65 2.91
CA VAL A 116 -1.42 -14.04 1.69
C VAL A 116 -1.37 -12.86 0.73
N ARG A 117 -0.30 -12.80 -0.04
CA ARG A 117 -0.12 -11.90 -1.16
C ARG A 117 0.02 -12.73 -2.42
N TYR A 118 -0.61 -12.32 -3.50
CA TYR A 118 -0.41 -12.89 -4.83
C TYR A 118 -0.03 -11.76 -5.80
N TRP A 119 1.02 -11.95 -6.57
CA TRP A 119 1.42 -11.03 -7.63
C TRP A 119 0.69 -11.40 -8.92
N ALA A 120 -0.34 -10.61 -9.26
CA ALA A 120 -1.14 -10.83 -10.47
C ALA A 120 -0.42 -10.35 -11.73
N GLU A 121 0.39 -9.31 -11.60
CA GLU A 121 1.26 -8.77 -12.64
C GLU A 121 2.50 -8.18 -11.97
N SER A 122 3.66 -8.37 -12.58
CA SER A 122 4.93 -7.88 -12.05
C SER A 122 5.87 -7.49 -13.19
N PRO A 123 6.78 -6.53 -12.97
CA PRO A 123 7.88 -6.28 -13.91
C PRO A 123 8.71 -7.55 -14.14
N ASP A 124 9.47 -7.60 -15.24
CA ASP A 124 10.24 -8.78 -15.64
C ASP A 124 11.19 -9.31 -14.55
N ASN A 125 11.73 -8.42 -13.71
CA ASN A 125 12.60 -8.75 -12.57
C ASN A 125 11.92 -8.49 -11.21
N GLY A 126 10.59 -8.44 -11.21
CA GLY A 126 9.76 -8.20 -10.03
C GLY A 126 9.47 -9.47 -9.23
N PRO A 127 8.88 -9.34 -8.03
CA PRO A 127 8.44 -10.49 -7.25
C PRO A 127 7.28 -11.20 -7.95
N ASP A 128 7.22 -12.52 -7.86
CA ASP A 128 6.14 -13.32 -8.47
C ASP A 128 5.44 -14.24 -7.44
N GLY A 129 4.37 -14.88 -7.89
CA GLY A 129 3.71 -15.94 -7.13
C GLY A 129 3.09 -15.49 -5.80
N PHE A 130 3.21 -16.34 -4.79
CA PHE A 130 2.58 -16.17 -3.48
C PHE A 130 3.59 -15.76 -2.39
N GLY A 131 3.17 -14.82 -1.54
CA GLY A 131 3.81 -14.49 -0.28
C GLY A 131 2.89 -14.75 0.90
N PHE A 132 3.46 -15.06 2.06
CA PHE A 132 2.73 -15.21 3.32
C PHE A 132 3.16 -14.15 4.33
N ARG A 133 2.21 -13.64 5.11
CA ARG A 133 2.50 -12.67 6.18
C ARG A 133 1.70 -13.00 7.43
N THR A 134 2.36 -12.92 8.57
CA THR A 134 1.74 -12.96 9.90
C THR A 134 2.26 -11.80 10.74
N GLY A 135 1.53 -11.43 11.79
CA GLY A 135 2.00 -10.40 12.69
C GLY A 135 1.10 -10.17 13.89
N ILE A 136 1.65 -9.39 14.81
CA ILE A 136 1.05 -9.03 16.09
C ILE A 136 1.19 -7.53 16.25
N THR A 137 0.08 -6.85 16.56
CA THR A 137 0.05 -5.42 16.85
C THR A 137 -0.49 -5.20 18.27
N LEU A 138 0.29 -4.56 19.13
CA LEU A 138 -0.13 -4.13 20.46
C LEU A 138 -0.76 -2.73 20.34
N LEU A 139 -1.99 -2.57 20.84
CA LEU A 139 -2.67 -1.27 20.83
C LEU A 139 -2.60 -0.64 22.22
N PHE A 140 -1.81 0.41 22.37
CA PHE A 140 -1.69 1.13 23.64
C PHE A 140 -2.70 2.28 23.68
N PRO A 141 -3.72 2.24 24.57
CA PRO A 141 -4.66 3.33 24.70
C PRO A 141 -3.96 4.59 25.23
N ASN A 142 -4.40 5.76 24.74
CA ASN A 142 -3.99 7.04 25.30
C ASN A 142 -4.55 7.18 26.72
N LYS A 143 -3.75 7.76 27.63
CA LYS A 143 -4.15 8.07 29.01
C LYS A 143 -5.30 9.06 29.09
#